data_AF-A0A377Q980-F1
#
_entry.id   AF-A0A377Q980-F1
#
_cell.length_a   1.000
_cell.length_b   1.000
_cell.length_c   1.000
_cell.angle_alpha   90.00
_cell.angle_beta   90.00
_cell.angle_gamma   90.00
#
_symmetry.space_group_name_H-M   'P 1'
#
loop_
_entity.id
_entity.type
_entity.pdbx_description
1 polymer ?
#
loop_
_entity_poly.entity_id
_entity_poly.type
_entity_poly.pdbx_seq_one_letter_code
_entity_poly.pdbx_strand_id
1 'polypeptide(L)'
;MTQPAFNRVFNVLFLCTANSARSIMSEGLLNILGHGRFNAYSAGTHPSGEISRYTIELLQSIGYDTSHLHSKSWQEFEGRNAPHMDIVITVCDDARGEICPSWPGHPISAHWAYEDPSGETEEEKHASYCKIFAQIKRRIDLLVSLPSEKLEHLTLNHLVQEIGQTPLG
;
A
#
# COMPACT_ATOMS: atom_id res chain seq x y z
N MET A 1 14.58 10.10 -27.77
CA MET A 1 14.25 8.80 -27.14
C MET A 1 12.93 9.01 -26.43
N THR A 2 11.86 8.49 -26.99
CA THR A 2 10.50 8.70 -26.47
C THR A 2 10.32 7.78 -25.27
N GLN A 3 10.15 8.36 -24.09
CA GLN A 3 9.76 7.64 -22.89
C GLN A 3 8.46 6.88 -23.19
N PRO A 4 8.31 5.59 -22.87
CA PRO A 4 7.05 4.89 -23.12
C PRO A 4 5.95 5.64 -22.35
N ALA A 5 4.93 6.08 -23.06
CA ALA A 5 3.79 6.74 -22.46
C ALA A 5 3.09 5.75 -21.53
N PHE A 6 2.94 6.11 -20.25
CA PHE A 6 2.14 5.32 -19.32
C PHE A 6 0.69 5.33 -19.80
N ASN A 7 0.14 4.17 -20.16
CA ASN A 7 -1.23 4.10 -20.68
C ASN A 7 -2.29 4.26 -19.58
N ARG A 8 -1.92 4.07 -18.30
CA ARG A 8 -2.75 4.39 -17.12
C ARG A 8 -1.93 4.42 -15.82
N VAL A 9 -2.52 4.98 -14.77
CA VAL A 9 -2.00 5.01 -13.39
C VAL A 9 -2.56 3.82 -12.62
N PHE A 10 -1.74 3.15 -11.80
CA PHE A 10 -2.17 2.01 -10.98
C PHE A 10 -2.55 2.44 -9.57
N ASN A 11 -3.74 2.04 -9.11
CA ASN A 11 -4.17 2.29 -7.74
C ASN A 11 -3.72 1.14 -6.83
N VAL A 12 -3.01 1.45 -5.74
CA VAL A 12 -2.43 0.48 -4.81
C VAL A 12 -2.90 0.77 -3.39
N LEU A 13 -3.48 -0.23 -2.72
CA LEU A 13 -3.90 -0.11 -1.32
C LEU A 13 -2.99 -0.93 -0.40
N PHE A 14 -2.39 -0.27 0.57
CA PHE A 14 -1.62 -0.89 1.64
C PHE A 14 -2.49 -1.10 2.89
N LEU A 15 -2.58 -2.34 3.37
CA LEU A 15 -3.39 -2.72 4.52
C LEU A 15 -2.52 -3.15 5.69
N CYS A 16 -2.79 -2.61 6.86
CA CYS A 16 -2.30 -3.18 8.11
C CYS A 16 -3.42 -3.19 9.16
N THR A 17 -3.12 -3.53 10.41
CA THR A 17 -4.15 -3.54 11.47
C THR A 17 -4.56 -2.10 11.84
N ALA A 18 -3.62 -1.30 12.36
CA ALA A 18 -3.92 0.00 12.95
C ALA A 18 -3.92 1.21 12.00
N ASN A 19 -3.44 1.07 10.77
CA ASN A 19 -3.19 2.18 9.84
C ASN A 19 -2.51 3.40 10.50
N SER A 20 -1.37 3.15 11.14
CA SER A 20 -0.63 4.17 11.90
C SER A 20 0.85 4.26 11.50
N ALA A 21 1.42 3.15 11.02
CA ALA A 21 2.84 3.03 10.72
C ALA A 21 3.11 2.43 9.33
N ARG A 22 3.24 1.11 9.25
CA ARG A 22 3.69 0.37 8.04
C ARG A 22 2.90 0.73 6.78
N SER A 23 1.57 0.75 6.84
CA SER A 23 0.75 1.05 5.66
C SER A 23 0.85 2.52 5.23
N ILE A 24 0.91 3.47 6.17
CA ILE A 24 1.08 4.90 5.88
C ILE A 24 2.47 5.20 5.33
N MET A 25 3.52 4.61 5.90
CA MET A 25 4.88 4.70 5.35
C MET A 25 4.91 4.18 3.90
N SER A 26 4.21 3.08 3.63
CA SER A 26 4.14 2.49 2.28
C SER A 26 3.39 3.39 1.29
N GLU A 27 2.26 3.98 1.70
CA GLU A 27 1.52 4.95 0.91
C GLU A 27 2.41 6.15 0.50
N GLY A 28 3.04 6.80 1.48
CA GLY A 28 3.83 8.00 1.19
C GLY A 28 5.06 7.70 0.33
N LEU A 29 5.78 6.61 0.61
CA LEU A 29 6.92 6.20 -0.20
C LEU A 29 6.53 5.88 -1.65
N LEU A 30 5.41 5.19 -1.88
CA LEU A 30 5.00 4.85 -3.24
C LEU A 30 4.49 6.08 -4.00
N ASN A 31 3.79 7.01 -3.34
CA ASN A 31 3.35 8.26 -3.97
C ASN A 31 4.53 9.15 -4.37
N ILE A 32 5.62 9.18 -3.60
CA ILE A 32 6.84 9.91 -3.97
C ILE A 32 7.63 9.19 -5.06
N LEU A 33 7.97 7.92 -4.82
CA LEU A 33 8.91 7.16 -5.65
C LEU A 33 8.25 6.59 -6.92
N GLY A 34 6.93 6.54 -6.95
CA GLY A 34 6.15 6.06 -8.08
C GLY A 34 6.14 7.02 -9.28
N HIS A 35 6.57 8.28 -9.10
CA HIS A 35 6.68 9.28 -10.16
C HIS A 35 5.42 9.39 -11.05
N GLY A 36 4.23 9.37 -10.43
CA GLY A 36 2.93 9.47 -11.10
C GLY A 36 2.43 8.19 -11.78
N ARG A 37 3.17 7.08 -11.68
CA ARG A 37 2.73 5.76 -12.18
C ARG A 37 1.74 5.05 -11.26
N PHE A 38 1.71 5.47 -9.99
CA PHE A 38 0.89 4.85 -8.96
C PHE A 38 0.14 5.93 -8.18
N ASN A 39 -1.09 5.62 -7.80
CA ASN A 39 -1.79 6.28 -6.71
C ASN A 39 -1.81 5.30 -5.54
N ALA A 40 -1.06 5.60 -4.49
CA ALA A 40 -1.02 4.79 -3.30
C ALA A 40 -2.02 5.30 -2.27
N TYR A 41 -2.66 4.34 -1.59
CA TYR A 41 -3.58 4.54 -0.49
C TYR A 41 -3.20 3.60 0.66
N SER A 42 -3.65 3.91 1.87
CA SER A 42 -3.52 3.01 3.02
C SER A 42 -4.79 2.95 3.86
N ALA A 43 -4.99 1.82 4.51
CA ALA A 43 -6.09 1.63 5.45
C ALA A 43 -5.78 0.57 6.51
N GLY A 44 -6.68 0.47 7.49
CA GLY A 44 -6.57 -0.38 8.67
C GLY A 44 -7.76 -1.32 8.80
N THR A 45 -7.54 -2.59 9.20
CA THR A 45 -8.64 -3.49 9.62
C THR A 45 -9.28 -3.02 10.92
N HIS A 46 -8.46 -2.49 11.83
CA HIS A 46 -8.84 -1.90 13.11
C HIS A 46 -8.07 -0.59 13.29
N PRO A 47 -8.42 0.47 12.55
CA PRO A 47 -7.66 1.72 12.55
C PRO A 47 -7.59 2.32 13.96
N SER A 48 -6.39 2.78 14.35
CA SER A 48 -6.18 3.41 15.67
C SER A 48 -6.81 4.81 15.76
N GLY A 49 -7.12 5.44 14.62
CA GLY A 49 -7.57 6.83 14.56
C GLY A 49 -6.43 7.85 14.63
N GLU A 50 -5.20 7.41 14.94
CA GLU A 50 -4.02 8.25 15.07
C GLU A 50 -2.82 7.69 14.30
N ILE A 51 -2.06 8.60 13.67
CA ILE A 51 -0.81 8.27 12.98
C ILE A 51 0.36 8.43 13.96
N SER A 52 1.25 7.44 13.99
CA SER A 52 2.48 7.54 14.76
C SER A 52 3.33 8.73 14.32
N ARG A 53 3.80 9.55 15.28
CA ARG A 53 4.66 10.70 14.97
C ARG A 53 5.93 10.34 14.21
N TYR A 54 6.52 9.17 14.49
CA TYR A 54 7.73 8.70 13.80
C TYR A 54 7.46 8.45 12.31
N THR A 55 6.26 7.98 11.97
CA THR A 55 5.83 7.83 10.57
C THR A 55 5.77 9.17 9.87
N ILE A 56 5.17 10.17 10.52
CA ILE A 56 5.05 11.53 9.98
C ILE A 56 6.43 12.16 9.79
N GLU A 57 7.29 12.09 10.80
CA GLU A 57 8.66 12.61 10.77
C GLU A 57 9.47 12.00 9.61
N LEU A 58 9.42 10.67 9.45
CA LEU A 58 10.14 9.99 8.38
C LEU A 58 9.63 10.36 6.98
N LEU A 59 8.31 10.46 6.80
CA LEU A 59 7.71 10.88 5.53
C LEU A 59 8.04 12.33 5.20
N GLN A 60 7.98 13.23 6.19
CA GLN A 60 8.37 14.62 6.02
C GLN A 60 9.87 14.77 5.70
N SER A 61 10.72 13.92 6.30
CA SER A 61 12.17 13.95 6.06
C SER A 61 12.55 13.67 4.59
N ILE A 62 11.68 12.97 3.84
CA ILE A 62 11.85 12.72 2.41
C ILE A 62 11.04 13.68 1.53
N GLY A 63 10.42 14.71 2.12
CA GLY A 63 9.65 15.74 1.42
C GLY A 63 8.21 15.36 1.08
N TYR A 64 7.62 14.37 1.75
CA TYR A 64 6.20 14.04 1.56
C TYR A 64 5.30 15.00 2.35
N ASP A 65 4.29 15.56 1.70
CA ASP A 65 3.20 16.23 2.41
C ASP A 65 2.36 15.18 3.15
N THR A 66 2.21 15.37 4.46
CA THR A 66 1.47 14.46 5.33
C THR A 66 0.13 15.05 5.78
N SER A 67 -0.23 16.26 5.34
CA SER A 67 -1.39 17.01 5.84
C SER A 67 -2.73 16.32 5.56
N HIS A 68 -2.82 15.53 4.49
CA HIS A 68 -4.00 14.76 4.09
C HIS A 68 -4.05 13.34 4.68
N LEU A 69 -2.96 12.88 5.29
CA LEU A 69 -2.89 11.53 5.86
C LEU A 69 -3.74 11.45 7.13
N HIS A 70 -4.48 10.36 7.27
CA HIS A 70 -5.21 10.02 8.49
C HIS A 70 -5.35 8.49 8.58
N SER A 71 -5.48 8.00 9.82
CA SER A 71 -5.79 6.58 10.08
C SER A 71 -7.26 6.32 9.76
N LYS A 72 -7.54 5.36 8.88
CA LYS A 72 -8.88 5.06 8.36
C LYS A 72 -9.16 3.58 8.19
N SER A 73 -10.45 3.26 8.20
CA SER A 73 -10.93 1.90 7.94
C SER A 73 -10.81 1.56 6.46
N TRP A 74 -10.45 0.32 6.17
CA TRP A 74 -10.45 -0.22 4.80
C TRP A 74 -11.84 -0.16 4.14
N GLN A 75 -12.92 -0.08 4.93
CA GLN A 75 -14.30 0.05 4.45
C GLN A 75 -14.54 1.31 3.61
N GLU A 76 -13.70 2.35 3.76
CA GLU A 76 -13.75 3.54 2.89
C GLU A 76 -13.49 3.20 1.42
N PHE A 77 -12.84 2.06 1.15
CA PHE A 77 -12.47 1.59 -0.17
C PHE A 77 -13.46 0.55 -0.75
N GLU A 78 -14.55 0.22 -0.05
CA GLU A 78 -15.58 -0.72 -0.54
C GLU A 78 -16.73 -0.03 -1.31
N GLY A 79 -16.91 1.27 -1.09
CA GLY A 79 -18.05 2.00 -1.64
C GLY A 79 -18.02 2.11 -3.16
N ARG A 80 -19.19 2.32 -3.78
CA ARG A 80 -19.28 2.51 -5.26
C ARG A 80 -18.48 3.71 -5.79
N ASN A 81 -18.19 4.67 -4.91
CA ASN A 81 -17.42 5.87 -5.23
C ASN A 81 -15.95 5.73 -4.83
N ALA A 82 -15.55 4.60 -4.25
CA ALA A 82 -14.17 4.34 -3.92
C ALA A 82 -13.34 4.19 -5.20
N PRO A 83 -12.06 4.59 -5.17
CA PRO A 83 -11.16 4.31 -6.28
C PRO A 83 -11.06 2.80 -6.51
N HIS A 84 -11.09 2.38 -7.77
CA HIS A 84 -10.85 0.99 -8.13
C HIS A 84 -9.42 0.60 -7.78
N MET A 85 -9.22 -0.46 -6.99
CA MET A 85 -7.89 -0.94 -6.64
C MET A 85 -7.37 -1.93 -7.69
N ASP A 86 -6.14 -1.73 -8.16
CA ASP A 86 -5.46 -2.68 -9.04
C ASP A 86 -4.61 -3.67 -8.25
N ILE A 87 -4.04 -3.19 -7.13
CA ILE A 87 -3.15 -3.96 -6.27
C ILE A 87 -3.51 -3.73 -4.81
N VAL A 88 -3.62 -4.79 -4.03
CA VAL A 88 -3.76 -4.74 -2.57
C VAL A 88 -2.58 -5.44 -1.92
N ILE A 89 -1.92 -4.76 -0.98
CA ILE A 89 -0.72 -5.25 -0.30
C ILE A 89 -0.95 -5.24 1.20
N THR A 90 -0.99 -6.40 1.82
CA THR A 90 -1.04 -6.53 3.29
C THR A 90 0.38 -6.44 3.86
N VAL A 91 0.58 -5.61 4.89
CA VAL A 91 1.92 -5.29 5.43
C VAL A 91 2.13 -5.65 6.91
N CYS A 92 1.18 -6.34 7.56
CA CYS A 92 1.36 -6.94 8.88
C CYS A 92 0.98 -8.42 8.86
N ASP A 93 1.62 -9.22 9.73
CA ASP A 93 1.38 -10.67 9.81
C ASP A 93 -0.06 -11.02 10.20
N ASP A 94 -0.71 -10.19 11.03
CA ASP A 94 -2.09 -10.40 11.49
C ASP A 94 -3.16 -10.11 10.42
N ALA A 95 -2.89 -9.20 9.46
CA ALA A 95 -3.84 -8.87 8.39
C ALA A 95 -4.01 -9.98 7.34
N ARG A 96 -3.23 -11.07 7.42
CA ARG A 96 -3.37 -12.25 6.55
C ARG A 96 -4.48 -13.20 7.00
N GLY A 97 -4.88 -13.15 8.28
CA GLY A 97 -5.84 -14.07 8.89
C GLY A 97 -7.14 -13.43 9.35
N GLU A 98 -7.15 -12.11 9.58
CA GLU A 98 -8.40 -11.35 9.70
C GLU A 98 -9.13 -11.36 8.37
N ILE A 99 -10.46 -11.39 8.40
CA ILE A 99 -11.36 -11.45 7.24
C ILE A 99 -10.94 -10.36 6.24
N CYS A 100 -10.07 -10.74 5.29
CA CYS A 100 -9.72 -9.85 4.21
C CYS A 100 -10.97 -9.87 3.32
N PRO A 101 -11.64 -8.72 3.18
CA PRO A 101 -12.87 -8.63 2.41
C PRO A 101 -12.68 -9.15 0.99
N SER A 102 -13.77 -9.63 0.41
CA SER A 102 -13.83 -9.79 -1.04
C SER A 102 -13.76 -8.40 -1.67
N TRP A 103 -12.58 -8.00 -2.11
CA TRP A 103 -12.37 -6.71 -2.76
C TRP A 103 -13.15 -6.63 -4.07
N PRO A 104 -13.95 -5.57 -4.30
CA PRO A 104 -14.58 -5.33 -5.59
C PRO A 104 -13.53 -5.29 -6.72
N GLY A 105 -13.75 -6.05 -7.79
CA GLY A 105 -12.84 -6.12 -8.94
C GLY A 105 -11.59 -6.98 -8.75
N HIS A 106 -11.51 -7.75 -7.66
CA HIS A 106 -10.46 -8.75 -7.39
C HIS A 106 -9.04 -8.21 -7.71
N PRO A 107 -8.52 -7.25 -6.94
CA PRO A 107 -7.17 -6.74 -7.17
C PRO A 107 -6.12 -7.83 -7.02
N ILE A 108 -5.00 -7.64 -7.72
CA ILE A 108 -3.80 -8.43 -7.49
C ILE A 108 -3.39 -8.27 -6.03
N SER A 109 -3.32 -9.38 -5.31
CA SER A 109 -3.05 -9.37 -3.87
C SER A 109 -1.64 -9.86 -3.57
N ALA A 110 -0.93 -9.16 -2.69
CA ALA A 110 0.38 -9.56 -2.18
C ALA A 110 0.47 -9.36 -0.67
N HIS A 111 1.44 -10.04 -0.06
CA HIS A 111 1.73 -9.91 1.37
C HIS A 111 3.20 -9.63 1.61
N TRP A 112 3.46 -8.52 2.29
CA TRP A 112 4.78 -7.98 2.60
C TRP A 112 4.92 -7.88 4.12
N ALA A 113 5.25 -8.99 4.78
CA ALA A 113 5.49 -9.00 6.22
C ALA A 113 6.62 -8.04 6.63
N TYR A 114 6.37 -7.27 7.68
CA TYR A 114 7.35 -6.45 8.39
C TYR A 114 7.10 -6.58 9.90
N GLU A 115 8.18 -6.63 10.67
CA GLU A 115 8.13 -6.59 12.13
C GLU A 115 7.40 -5.31 12.60
N ASP A 116 6.73 -5.40 13.74
CA ASP A 116 6.17 -4.22 14.38
C ASP A 116 7.28 -3.33 14.94
N PRO A 117 7.26 -2.02 14.63
CA PRO A 117 8.18 -1.09 15.25
C PRO A 117 8.04 -1.14 16.78
N SER A 118 9.16 -1.34 17.45
CA SER A 118 9.22 -1.61 18.90
C SER A 118 10.47 -0.97 19.52
N GLY A 119 10.44 -0.79 20.83
CA GLY A 119 11.52 -0.20 21.61
C GLY A 119 11.00 0.32 22.95
N GLU A 120 11.84 0.31 23.97
CA GLU A 120 11.48 0.80 25.30
C GLU A 120 11.77 2.30 25.41
N THR A 121 12.93 2.70 24.88
CA THR A 121 13.37 4.10 24.80
C THR A 121 12.92 4.78 23.51
N GLU A 122 13.02 6.11 23.47
CA GLU A 122 12.69 6.92 22.30
C GLU A 122 13.66 6.66 21.15
N GLU A 123 14.95 6.52 21.46
CA GLU A 123 16.01 6.24 20.50
C GLU A 123 15.83 4.85 19.86
N GLU A 124 15.50 3.83 20.66
CA GLU A 124 15.22 2.48 20.16
C GLU A 124 13.98 2.46 19.26
N LYS A 125 12.89 3.13 19.68
CA LYS A 125 11.68 3.26 18.86
C LYS A 125 12.02 3.93 17.53
N HIS A 126 12.67 5.09 17.56
CA HIS A 126 13.06 5.80 16.35
C HIS A 126 13.92 4.92 15.42
N ALA A 127 14.95 4.25 15.95
CA ALA A 127 15.79 3.34 15.18
C ALA A 127 15.00 2.17 14.55
N SER A 128 14.03 1.63 15.29
CA SER A 128 13.13 0.58 14.82
C SER A 128 12.26 1.06 13.66
N TYR A 129 11.67 2.26 13.78
CA TYR A 129 10.92 2.89 12.68
C TYR A 129 11.79 3.13 11.44
N CYS A 130 13.02 3.65 11.60
CA CYS A 130 13.96 3.83 10.49
C CYS A 130 14.29 2.50 9.79
N LYS A 131 14.52 1.43 10.55
CA LYS A 131 14.78 0.08 10.01
C LYS A 131 13.62 -0.39 9.14
N ILE A 132 12.39 -0.30 9.63
CA ILE A 132 11.19 -0.71 8.90
C ILE A 132 10.97 0.17 7.67
N PHE A 133 11.14 1.49 7.79
CA PHE A 133 11.03 2.42 6.67
C PHE A 133 12.01 2.07 5.53
N ALA A 134 13.27 1.73 5.86
CA ALA A 134 14.26 1.32 4.88
C ALA A 134 13.87 -0.01 4.18
N GLN A 135 13.29 -0.96 4.91
CA GLN A 135 12.79 -2.22 4.34
C GLN A 135 11.61 -1.98 3.39
N ILE A 136 10.64 -1.15 3.79
CA ILE A 136 9.50 -0.75 2.96
C ILE A 136 10.01 -0.07 1.69
N LYS A 137 10.90 0.90 1.84
CA LYS A 137 11.50 1.61 0.71
C LYS A 137 12.13 0.64 -0.29
N ARG A 138 12.88 -0.36 0.17
CA ARG A 138 13.51 -1.33 -0.74
C ARG A 138 12.49 -2.14 -1.55
N ARG A 139 11.37 -2.55 -0.93
CA ARG A 139 10.29 -3.25 -1.66
C ARG A 139 9.58 -2.32 -2.65
N ILE A 140 9.37 -1.05 -2.28
CA ILE A 140 8.81 -0.03 -3.17
C ILE A 140 9.75 0.26 -4.33
N ASP A 141 11.05 0.43 -4.11
CA ASP A 141 12.06 0.62 -5.15
C ASP A 141 12.01 -0.53 -6.18
N LEU A 142 11.84 -1.78 -5.71
CA LEU A 142 11.66 -2.94 -6.59
C LEU A 142 10.35 -2.87 -7.38
N LEU A 143 9.23 -2.51 -6.73
CA LEU A 143 7.93 -2.37 -7.39
C LEU A 143 7.98 -1.29 -8.49
N VAL A 144 8.52 -0.10 -8.18
CA VAL A 144 8.60 1.00 -9.15
C VAL A 144 9.60 0.73 -10.27
N SER A 145 10.57 -0.16 -10.06
CA SER A 145 11.51 -0.59 -11.11
C SER A 145 10.90 -1.54 -12.15
N LEU A 146 9.68 -2.07 -11.89
CA LEU A 146 9.03 -2.97 -12.84
C LEU A 146 8.67 -2.22 -14.15
N PRO A 147 8.95 -2.82 -15.33
CA PRO A 147 8.48 -2.31 -16.61
C PRO A 147 6.94 -2.25 -16.64
N SER A 148 6.39 -1.23 -17.28
CA SER A 148 4.94 -1.02 -17.35
C SER A 148 4.23 -2.19 -18.04
N GLU A 149 4.85 -2.76 -19.07
CA GLU A 149 4.34 -3.91 -19.81
C GLU A 149 4.14 -5.12 -18.89
N LYS A 150 5.03 -5.28 -17.90
CA LYS A 150 4.93 -6.36 -16.93
C LYS A 150 3.78 -6.14 -15.95
N LEU A 151 3.54 -4.90 -15.52
CA LEU A 151 2.40 -4.55 -14.66
C LEU A 151 1.08 -4.77 -15.40
N GLU A 152 0.98 -4.26 -16.64
CA GLU A 152 -0.21 -4.43 -17.48
C GLU A 152 -0.51 -5.90 -17.77
N HIS A 153 0.51 -6.70 -18.08
CA HIS A 153 0.36 -8.13 -18.30
C HIS A 153 -0.13 -8.88 -17.05
N LEU A 154 0.34 -8.50 -15.86
CA LEU A 154 -0.16 -9.09 -14.60
C LEU A 154 -1.63 -8.75 -14.40
N THR A 155 -2.04 -7.50 -14.64
CA THR A 155 -3.46 -7.08 -14.55
C THR A 155 -4.33 -7.80 -15.57
N LEU A 156 -3.90 -7.90 -16.83
CA LEU A 156 -4.65 -8.60 -17.87
C LEU A 156 -4.86 -10.08 -17.53
N ASN A 157 -3.80 -10.77 -17.10
CA ASN A 157 -3.93 -12.16 -16.69
C ASN A 157 -4.89 -12.33 -15.54
N HIS A 158 -4.88 -11.41 -14.57
CA HIS A 158 -5.83 -11.44 -13.47
C HIS A 158 -7.28 -11.32 -13.96
N LEU A 159 -7.59 -10.32 -14.78
CA LEU A 159 -8.93 -10.09 -15.33
C LEU A 159 -9.43 -11.29 -16.16
N VAL A 160 -8.56 -11.92 -16.93
CA VAL A 160 -8.92 -13.13 -17.71
C VAL A 160 -9.28 -14.30 -16.79
N GLN A 161 -8.55 -14.49 -15.68
CA GLN A 161 -8.89 -15.53 -14.69
C GLN A 161 -10.25 -15.25 -14.02
N GLU A 162 -10.54 -13.99 -13.70
CA GLU A 162 -11.82 -13.58 -13.11
C GLU A 162 -13.01 -13.90 -14.03
N ILE A 163 -12.89 -13.59 -15.34
CA ILE A 163 -13.93 -13.92 -16.33
C ILE A 163 -14.22 -15.42 -16.32
N GLY A 164 -13.20 -16.27 -16.22
CA GLY A 164 -13.36 -17.73 -16.17
C GLY A 164 -14.01 -18.27 -14.89
N GLN A 165 -13.96 -17.52 -13.78
CA GLN A 165 -14.55 -17.90 -12.49
C GLN A 165 -15.94 -17.29 -12.26
N THR A 166 -16.38 -16.40 -13.15
CA THR A 166 -17.69 -15.76 -13.05
C THR A 166 -18.79 -16.82 -13.22
N PRO A 167 -19.72 -16.98 -12.26
CA PRO A 167 -20.81 -17.95 -12.38
C PRO A 167 -21.66 -17.66 -13.61
N LEU A 168 -21.81 -18.67 -14.48
CA LEU A 168 -22.80 -18.65 -15.55
C LEU A 168 -24.13 -19.05 -14.91
N GLY A 169 -24.99 -18.07 -14.67
CA GLY A 169 -26.35 -18.30 -14.16
C GLY A 169 -27.18 -19.25 -15.02
#